data_AF-V5GEK3-F1
#
_entry.id   AF-V5GEK3-F1
#
_cell.length_a   1.000
_cell.length_b   1.000
_cell.length_c   1.000
_cell.angle_alpha   90.00
_cell.angle_beta   90.00
_cell.angle_gamma   90.00
#
_symmetry.space_group_name_H-M   'P 1'
#
loop_
_entity.id
_entity.type
_entity.pdbx_description
1 polymer ?
#
loop_
_entity_poly.entity_id
_entity_poly.type
_entity_poly.pdbx_seq_one_letter_code
_entity_poly.pdbx_strand_id
1 'polypeptide(L)'
;TYTCKDIAGMDKTLEDVCKLIIHVKHPEVYKDIGISPPRGFLLHGPPGCGKTLLANAIAGELNIPLLKLAAPELIAGISGESEERIRDLFDQAKTTSCVLFIDEIDAITPNRQNAQKEMERRIVAQLLSCLDELNDGENTVLIIGATNRPDSIDPALRRAGRFDREISVGIPDTQSRAQILKLLTSKLKLSENFDFELLAN
;
A
#
# COMPACT_ATOMS: atom_id res chain seq x y z
N THR A 1 -11.38 7.97 11.29
CA THR A 1 -10.86 7.81 9.91
C THR A 1 -9.67 8.72 9.76
N TYR A 2 -8.53 8.19 9.32
CA TYR A 2 -7.37 9.02 8.97
C TYR A 2 -7.56 9.53 7.54
N THR A 3 -7.10 10.74 7.27
CA THR A 3 -7.12 11.38 5.94
C THR A 3 -5.74 11.93 5.62
N CYS A 4 -5.53 12.46 4.41
CA CYS A 4 -4.26 13.10 4.07
C CYS A 4 -3.87 14.26 5.02
N LYS A 5 -4.84 14.87 5.73
CA LYS A 5 -4.57 15.92 6.73
C LYS A 5 -3.91 15.39 8.00
N ASP A 6 -4.02 14.10 8.26
CA ASP A 6 -3.41 13.43 9.41
C ASP A 6 -1.99 12.92 9.10
N ILE A 7 -1.43 13.32 7.97
CA ILE A 7 -0.07 13.01 7.53
C ILE A 7 0.69 14.32 7.35
N ALA A 8 1.91 14.36 7.87
CA ALA A 8 2.83 15.48 7.76
C ALA A 8 4.21 14.97 7.33
N GLY A 9 5.02 15.82 6.69
CA GLY A 9 6.37 15.45 6.24
C GLY A 9 6.41 14.48 5.07
N MET A 10 5.32 14.38 4.29
CA MET A 10 5.18 13.45 3.16
C MET A 10 4.62 14.11 1.90
N ASP A 11 4.83 15.42 1.72
CA ASP A 11 4.17 16.20 0.66
C ASP A 11 4.38 15.59 -0.75
N LYS A 12 5.61 15.22 -1.09
CA LYS A 12 5.95 14.58 -2.38
C LYS A 12 5.29 13.21 -2.53
N THR A 13 5.36 12.39 -1.48
CA THR A 13 4.73 11.07 -1.43
C THR A 13 3.21 11.16 -1.61
N LEU A 14 2.56 12.14 -0.98
CA LEU A 14 1.13 12.39 -1.13
C LEU A 14 0.79 12.85 -2.55
N GLU A 15 1.63 13.67 -3.18
CA GLU A 15 1.45 14.08 -4.57
C GLU A 15 1.48 12.88 -5.53
N ASP A 16 2.46 11.98 -5.36
CA ASP A 16 2.57 10.77 -6.17
C ASP A 16 1.38 9.83 -5.96
N VAL A 17 0.96 9.64 -4.70
CA VAL A 17 -0.25 8.88 -4.37
C VAL A 17 -1.49 9.49 -5.04
N CYS A 18 -1.67 10.80 -4.99
CA CYS A 18 -2.80 11.49 -5.63
C CYS A 18 -2.88 11.21 -7.13
N LYS A 19 -1.73 11.18 -7.83
CA LYS A 19 -1.66 10.84 -9.26
C LYS A 19 -2.10 9.40 -9.52
N LEU A 20 -1.79 8.47 -8.61
CA LEU A 20 -2.14 7.07 -8.76
C LEU A 20 -3.61 6.79 -8.47
N ILE A 21 -4.21 7.46 -7.49
CA ILE A 21 -5.61 7.21 -7.08
C ILE A 21 -6.64 8.05 -7.84
N ILE A 22 -6.21 8.91 -8.77
CA ILE A 22 -7.10 9.79 -9.54
C ILE A 22 -8.17 9.00 -10.30
N HIS A 23 -7.84 7.80 -10.79
CA HIS A 23 -8.78 6.91 -11.47
C HIS A 23 -9.93 6.43 -10.58
N VAL A 24 -9.74 6.38 -9.26
CA VAL A 24 -10.77 6.00 -8.31
C VAL A 24 -11.75 7.17 -8.09
N LYS A 25 -11.22 8.41 -8.03
CA LYS A 25 -12.04 9.62 -7.88
C LYS A 25 -12.75 10.02 -9.18
N HIS A 26 -12.10 9.79 -10.32
CA HIS A 26 -12.55 10.21 -11.66
C HIS A 26 -12.44 9.06 -12.68
N PRO A 27 -13.21 7.97 -12.52
CA PRO A 27 -13.18 6.83 -13.43
C PRO A 27 -13.60 7.19 -14.87
N GLU A 28 -14.44 8.22 -15.04
CA GLU A 28 -14.88 8.74 -16.34
C GLU A 28 -13.71 9.15 -17.23
N VAL A 29 -12.66 9.73 -16.65
CA VAL A 29 -11.48 10.20 -17.39
C VAL A 29 -10.78 9.03 -18.09
N TYR A 30 -10.64 7.90 -17.40
CA TYR A 30 -10.01 6.70 -17.95
C TYR A 30 -10.87 5.99 -18.99
N LYS A 31 -12.19 6.02 -18.78
CA LYS A 31 -13.17 5.48 -19.73
C LYS A 31 -13.16 6.25 -21.05
N ASP A 32 -13.12 7.57 -20.99
CA ASP A 32 -13.17 8.44 -22.18
C ASP A 32 -11.90 8.36 -23.04
N ILE A 33 -10.73 8.18 -22.40
CA ILE A 33 -9.45 8.03 -23.11
C ILE A 33 -9.15 6.58 -23.51
N GLY A 34 -9.94 5.60 -23.06
CA GLY A 34 -9.78 4.18 -23.39
C GLY A 34 -8.52 3.53 -22.81
N ILE A 35 -8.02 4.03 -21.67
CA ILE A 35 -6.81 3.50 -21.01
C ILE A 35 -7.23 2.78 -19.72
N SER A 36 -6.67 1.58 -19.49
CA SER A 36 -6.86 0.85 -18.23
C SER A 36 -6.19 1.57 -17.06
N PRO A 37 -6.91 1.81 -15.94
CA PRO A 37 -6.32 2.47 -14.79
C PRO A 37 -5.31 1.57 -14.06
N PRO A 38 -4.29 2.15 -13.40
CA PRO A 38 -3.38 1.40 -12.56
C PRO A 38 -4.12 0.86 -11.33
N ARG A 39 -4.06 -0.45 -11.06
CA ARG A 39 -4.84 -1.08 -9.98
C ARG A 39 -4.10 -1.25 -8.67
N GLY A 40 -2.77 -1.14 -8.69
CA GLY A 40 -2.01 -1.25 -7.45
C GLY A 40 -0.60 -0.69 -7.53
N PHE A 41 -0.07 -0.38 -6.36
CA PHE A 41 1.29 0.13 -6.21
C PHE A 41 1.94 -0.38 -4.93
N LEU A 42 3.28 -0.35 -4.90
CA LEU A 42 4.07 -0.71 -3.73
C LEU A 42 4.49 0.53 -2.96
N LEU A 43 4.26 0.51 -1.65
CA LEU A 43 4.92 1.39 -0.69
C LEU A 43 6.19 0.69 -0.19
N HIS A 44 7.35 1.31 -0.37
CA HIS A 44 8.60 0.75 0.12
C HIS A 44 9.40 1.78 0.93
N GLY A 45 10.13 1.30 1.93
CA GLY A 45 10.99 2.14 2.76
C GLY A 45 11.17 1.57 4.17
N PRO A 46 11.96 2.20 5.03
CA PRO A 46 12.27 1.67 6.36
C PRO A 46 11.02 1.43 7.23
N PRO A 47 11.10 0.53 8.23
CA PRO A 47 10.04 0.34 9.20
C PRO A 47 9.80 1.63 10.00
N GLY A 48 8.54 1.88 10.37
CA GLY A 48 8.16 3.06 11.15
C GLY A 48 7.99 4.36 10.35
N CYS A 49 8.28 4.39 9.04
CA CYS A 49 8.10 5.57 8.19
C CYS A 49 6.63 5.83 7.77
N GLY A 50 5.63 5.19 8.37
CA GLY A 50 4.23 5.54 8.16
C GLY A 50 3.53 4.94 6.92
N LYS A 51 4.07 3.88 6.30
CA LYS A 51 3.43 3.17 5.17
C LYS A 51 1.98 2.74 5.48
N THR A 52 1.75 2.11 6.64
CA THR A 52 0.42 1.70 7.09
C THR A 52 -0.50 2.90 7.36
N LEU A 53 0.03 4.00 7.89
CA LEU A 53 -0.74 5.24 8.12
C LEU A 53 -1.17 5.85 6.78
N LEU A 54 -0.28 5.85 5.79
CA LEU A 54 -0.56 6.32 4.44
C LEU A 54 -1.69 5.52 3.77
N ALA A 55 -1.68 4.19 3.86
CA ALA A 55 -2.77 3.37 3.36
C ALA A 55 -4.12 3.68 4.03
N ASN A 56 -4.12 3.92 5.35
CA ASN A 56 -5.32 4.34 6.08
C ASN A 56 -5.83 5.71 5.63
N ALA A 57 -4.92 6.67 5.43
CA ALA A 57 -5.26 8.00 4.95
C ALA A 57 -5.83 7.97 3.53
N ILE A 58 -5.30 7.13 2.64
CA ILE A 58 -5.80 6.95 1.28
C ILE A 58 -7.24 6.43 1.29
N ALA A 59 -7.51 5.37 2.05
CA ALA A 59 -8.87 4.82 2.16
C ALA A 59 -9.85 5.87 2.72
N GLY A 60 -9.44 6.63 3.73
CA GLY A 60 -10.25 7.71 4.29
C GLY A 60 -10.48 8.88 3.33
N GLU A 61 -9.47 9.26 2.55
CA GLU A 61 -9.56 10.31 1.54
C GLU A 61 -10.44 9.91 0.35
N LEU A 62 -10.46 8.63 0.01
CA LEU A 62 -11.34 8.05 -1.01
C LEU A 62 -12.75 7.73 -0.48
N ASN A 63 -12.94 7.78 0.84
CA ASN A 63 -14.16 7.38 1.53
C ASN A 63 -14.63 5.95 1.16
N ILE A 64 -13.68 5.03 1.04
CA ILE A 64 -13.93 3.60 0.79
C ILE A 64 -13.35 2.75 1.93
N PRO A 65 -13.84 1.53 2.16
CA PRO A 65 -13.31 0.67 3.21
C PRO A 65 -11.82 0.36 3.02
N LEU A 66 -11.13 0.07 4.11
CA LEU A 66 -9.77 -0.49 4.11
C LEU A 66 -9.83 -1.94 4.57
N LEU A 67 -9.46 -2.87 3.69
CA LEU A 67 -9.19 -4.25 4.05
C LEU A 67 -7.68 -4.41 4.25
N LYS A 68 -7.25 -4.50 5.51
CA LYS A 68 -5.84 -4.63 5.89
C LYS A 68 -5.52 -6.07 6.28
N LEU A 69 -4.38 -6.56 5.81
CA LEU A 69 -3.84 -7.86 6.14
C LEU A 69 -2.31 -7.77 6.25
N ALA A 70 -1.70 -8.42 7.24
CA ALA A 70 -0.27 -8.69 7.22
C ALA A 70 -0.02 -9.99 6.44
N ALA A 71 0.84 -9.94 5.42
CA ALA A 71 1.12 -11.09 4.56
C ALA A 71 1.52 -12.38 5.32
N PRO A 72 2.28 -12.35 6.43
CA PRO A 72 2.56 -13.56 7.22
C PRO A 72 1.31 -14.31 7.71
N GLU A 73 0.16 -13.65 7.88
CA GLU A 73 -1.10 -14.26 8.31
C GLU A 73 -1.70 -15.21 7.24
N LEU A 74 -1.27 -15.06 5.99
CA LEU A 74 -1.69 -15.93 4.88
C LEU A 74 -0.98 -17.28 4.89
N ILE A 75 0.15 -17.41 5.59
CA ILE A 75 0.91 -18.65 5.63
C ILE A 75 0.26 -19.59 6.66
N ALA A 76 -0.49 -20.56 6.15
CA ALA A 76 -1.08 -21.63 6.94
C ALA A 76 -0.23 -22.92 6.89
N GLY A 77 -0.27 -23.71 7.96
CA GLY A 77 0.56 -24.91 8.11
C GLY A 77 0.17 -26.09 7.21
N ILE A 78 -1.00 -26.03 6.57
CA ILE A 78 -1.55 -27.10 5.72
C ILE A 78 -1.43 -26.69 4.24
N SER A 79 -1.08 -27.64 3.38
CA SER A 79 -0.99 -27.42 1.93
C SER A 79 -2.35 -26.99 1.35
N GLY A 80 -2.40 -25.89 0.59
CA GLY A 80 -3.59 -25.41 -0.11
C GLY A 80 -4.41 -24.36 0.64
N GLU A 81 -4.31 -24.33 1.98
CA GLU A 81 -5.07 -23.40 2.81
C GLU A 81 -4.59 -21.94 2.63
N SER A 82 -3.30 -21.74 2.36
CA SER A 82 -2.75 -20.40 2.10
C SER A 82 -3.30 -19.82 0.79
N GLU A 83 -3.40 -20.65 -0.25
CA GLU A 83 -3.96 -20.27 -1.55
C GLU A 83 -5.46 -19.97 -1.47
N GLU A 84 -6.22 -20.75 -0.68
CA GLU A 84 -7.63 -20.50 -0.42
C GLU A 84 -7.85 -19.17 0.29
N ARG A 85 -7.09 -18.89 1.36
CA ARG A 85 -7.15 -17.59 2.05
C ARG A 85 -6.86 -16.39 1.14
N ILE A 86 -5.93 -16.54 0.18
CA ILE A 86 -5.66 -15.49 -0.80
C ILE A 86 -6.86 -15.28 -1.73
N ARG A 87 -7.50 -16.35 -2.20
CA ARG A 87 -8.73 -16.22 -3.02
C ARG A 87 -9.83 -15.52 -2.25
N ASP A 88 -10.10 -15.98 -1.03
CA ASP A 88 -11.15 -15.40 -0.17
C ASP A 88 -10.91 -13.92 0.12
N LEU A 89 -9.65 -13.54 0.39
CA LEU A 89 -9.26 -12.14 0.59
C LEU A 89 -9.58 -11.28 -0.63
N PHE A 90 -9.22 -11.75 -1.84
CA PHE A 90 -9.45 -10.99 -3.06
C PHE A 90 -10.94 -10.95 -3.43
N ASP A 91 -11.69 -12.03 -3.20
CA ASP A 91 -13.13 -12.05 -3.43
C ASP A 91 -13.88 -11.14 -2.45
N GLN A 92 -13.43 -11.08 -1.19
CA GLN A 92 -13.90 -10.11 -0.22
C GLN A 92 -13.59 -8.67 -0.67
N ALA A 93 -12.38 -8.41 -1.17
CA ALA A 93 -12.00 -7.09 -1.67
C ALA A 93 -12.85 -6.66 -2.88
N LYS A 94 -13.07 -7.56 -3.84
CA LYS A 94 -13.97 -7.37 -5.00
C LYS A 94 -15.40 -7.03 -4.55
N THR A 95 -15.94 -7.80 -3.62
CA THR A 95 -17.30 -7.59 -3.08
C THR A 95 -17.43 -6.27 -2.33
N THR A 96 -16.39 -5.88 -1.59
CA THR A 96 -16.42 -4.68 -0.75
C THR A 96 -16.08 -3.40 -1.52
N SER A 97 -15.40 -3.50 -2.68
CA SER A 97 -14.86 -2.36 -3.44
C SER A 97 -14.04 -1.43 -2.54
N CYS A 98 -12.90 -1.95 -2.06
CA CYS A 98 -12.10 -1.34 -1.01
C CYS A 98 -10.64 -1.06 -1.43
N VAL A 99 -9.91 -0.38 -0.54
CA VAL A 99 -8.44 -0.45 -0.55
C VAL A 99 -8.03 -1.77 0.10
N LEU A 100 -7.38 -2.65 -0.67
CA LEU A 100 -6.72 -3.86 -0.15
C LEU A 100 -5.26 -3.52 0.19
N PHE A 101 -4.94 -3.48 1.47
CA PHE A 101 -3.58 -3.21 1.96
C PHE A 101 -2.93 -4.50 2.48
N ILE A 102 -1.85 -4.91 1.83
CA ILE A 102 -1.04 -6.09 2.18
C ILE A 102 0.29 -5.60 2.76
N ASP A 103 0.42 -5.67 4.09
CA ASP A 103 1.66 -5.30 4.79
C ASP A 103 2.68 -6.44 4.75
N GLU A 104 3.96 -6.11 4.80
CA GLU A 104 5.07 -7.07 4.73
C GLU A 104 4.96 -8.07 3.56
N ILE A 105 4.54 -7.59 2.37
CA ILE A 105 4.26 -8.44 1.22
C ILE A 105 5.45 -9.33 0.82
N ASP A 106 6.69 -8.90 1.10
CA ASP A 106 7.90 -9.68 0.89
C ASP A 106 7.93 -11.01 1.64
N ALA A 107 7.14 -11.17 2.71
CA ALA A 107 7.03 -12.43 3.47
C ALA A 107 6.39 -13.57 2.67
N ILE A 108 5.48 -13.25 1.74
CA ILE A 108 4.80 -14.25 0.88
C ILE A 108 5.24 -14.17 -0.58
N THR A 109 6.08 -13.19 -0.91
CA THR A 109 6.56 -12.97 -2.28
C THR A 109 8.08 -13.02 -2.43
N PRO A 110 8.78 -14.01 -1.84
CA PRO A 110 10.21 -14.12 -2.06
C PRO A 110 10.48 -14.35 -3.55
N ASN A 111 11.57 -13.79 -4.05
CA ASN A 111 12.06 -14.08 -5.40
C ASN A 111 12.07 -15.61 -5.63
N ARG A 112 11.42 -16.10 -6.69
CA ARG A 112 11.31 -17.53 -7.01
C ARG A 112 12.63 -18.30 -7.01
N GLN A 113 13.75 -17.61 -7.32
CA GLN A 113 15.09 -18.18 -7.24
C GLN A 113 15.53 -18.47 -5.80
N ASN A 114 15.07 -17.65 -4.85
CA ASN A 114 15.33 -17.77 -3.41
C ASN A 114 14.23 -18.56 -2.68
N ALA A 115 13.07 -18.79 -3.30
CA ALA A 115 11.98 -19.58 -2.74
C ALA A 115 12.43 -21.05 -2.61
N GLN A 116 12.75 -21.45 -1.37
CA GLN A 116 13.26 -22.77 -1.05
C GLN A 116 12.16 -23.82 -1.01
N LYS A 117 10.90 -23.39 -0.81
CA LYS A 117 9.75 -24.28 -0.63
C LYS A 117 8.78 -24.16 -1.81
N GLU A 118 8.30 -25.30 -2.28
CA GLU A 118 7.26 -25.37 -3.32
C GLU A 118 5.98 -24.61 -2.91
N MET A 119 5.65 -24.63 -1.61
CA MET A 119 4.55 -23.87 -1.03
C MET A 119 4.66 -22.35 -1.29
N GLU A 120 5.84 -21.76 -1.11
CA GLU A 120 6.06 -20.32 -1.35
C GLU A 120 5.83 -19.98 -2.83
N ARG A 121 6.28 -20.83 -3.74
CA ARG A 121 6.07 -20.64 -5.19
C ARG A 121 4.58 -20.68 -5.55
N ARG A 122 3.80 -21.55 -4.93
CA ARG A 122 2.34 -21.64 -5.11
C ARG A 122 1.63 -20.40 -4.58
N ILE A 123 2.03 -19.90 -3.42
CA ILE A 123 1.49 -18.65 -2.85
C ILE A 123 1.73 -17.47 -3.80
N VAL A 124 2.96 -17.33 -4.32
CA VAL A 124 3.27 -16.29 -5.32
C VAL A 124 2.44 -16.45 -6.58
N ALA A 125 2.29 -17.67 -7.09
CA ALA A 125 1.48 -17.93 -8.27
C ALA A 125 0.00 -17.58 -8.05
N GLN A 126 -0.56 -17.92 -6.88
CA GLN A 126 -1.94 -17.60 -6.53
C GLN A 126 -2.16 -16.09 -6.42
N LEU A 127 -1.24 -15.36 -5.75
CA LEU A 127 -1.32 -13.91 -5.65
C LEU A 127 -1.27 -13.25 -7.04
N LEU A 128 -0.38 -13.72 -7.92
CA LEU A 128 -0.31 -13.25 -9.30
C LEU A 128 -1.61 -13.47 -10.07
N SER A 129 -2.20 -14.67 -9.95
CA SER A 129 -3.51 -14.98 -10.57
C SER A 129 -4.59 -14.03 -10.10
N CYS A 130 -4.69 -13.80 -8.79
CA CYS A 130 -5.69 -12.91 -8.22
C CYS A 130 -5.49 -11.43 -8.64
N LEU A 131 -4.25 -10.98 -8.78
CA LEU A 131 -3.94 -9.66 -9.30
C LEU A 131 -4.35 -9.53 -10.78
N ASP A 132 -4.07 -10.55 -11.59
CA ASP A 132 -4.41 -10.54 -13.02
C ASP A 132 -5.94 -10.55 -13.23
N GLU A 133 -6.68 -11.35 -12.46
CA GLU A 133 -8.16 -11.41 -12.49
C GLU A 133 -8.84 -10.08 -12.14
N LEU A 134 -8.20 -9.24 -11.32
CA LEU A 134 -8.75 -7.92 -10.98
C LEU A 134 -8.76 -6.97 -12.18
N ASN A 135 -7.93 -7.20 -13.19
CA ASN A 135 -7.89 -6.34 -14.37
C ASN A 135 -9.13 -6.47 -15.25
N ASP A 136 -9.81 -7.62 -15.22
CA ASP A 136 -10.93 -7.96 -16.11
C ASP A 136 -12.30 -7.48 -15.59
N GLY A 137 -12.38 -6.95 -14.37
CA GLY A 137 -13.64 -6.54 -13.73
C GLY A 137 -13.85 -5.03 -13.64
N GLU A 138 -15.11 -4.57 -13.60
CA GLU A 138 -15.46 -3.16 -13.33
C GLU A 138 -15.22 -2.74 -11.86
N ASN A 139 -14.75 -3.66 -11.01
CA ASN A 139 -14.64 -3.45 -9.57
C ASN A 139 -13.59 -2.39 -9.20
N THR A 140 -13.93 -1.51 -8.26
CA THR A 140 -13.07 -0.43 -7.76
C THR A 140 -12.17 -0.91 -6.62
N VAL A 141 -11.30 -1.89 -6.88
CA VAL A 141 -10.32 -2.37 -5.89
C VAL A 141 -8.97 -1.69 -6.13
N LEU A 142 -8.48 -0.96 -5.13
CA LEU A 142 -7.13 -0.39 -5.12
C LEU A 142 -6.23 -1.25 -4.24
N ILE A 143 -5.13 -1.76 -4.79
CA ILE A 143 -4.24 -2.67 -4.09
C ILE A 143 -2.96 -1.93 -3.70
N ILE A 144 -2.63 -1.98 -2.41
CA ILE A 144 -1.42 -1.36 -1.89
C ILE A 144 -0.62 -2.44 -1.17
N GLY A 145 0.54 -2.80 -1.73
CA GLY A 145 1.51 -3.65 -1.04
C GLY A 145 2.51 -2.79 -0.27
N ALA A 146 2.91 -3.20 0.93
CA ALA A 146 3.97 -2.52 1.68
C ALA A 146 5.13 -3.48 1.97
N THR A 147 6.35 -2.95 1.88
CA THR A 147 7.56 -3.72 2.17
C THR A 147 8.68 -2.83 2.73
N ASN A 148 9.57 -3.44 3.50
CA ASN A 148 10.85 -2.82 3.88
C ASN A 148 12.01 -3.31 3.00
N ARG A 149 11.76 -4.30 2.13
CA ARG A 149 12.75 -5.00 1.31
C ARG A 149 12.22 -5.10 -0.13
N PRO A 150 12.15 -3.98 -0.86
CA PRO A 150 11.66 -4.00 -2.24
C PRO A 150 12.40 -5.06 -3.06
N ASP A 151 13.72 -5.14 -2.99
CA ASP A 151 14.56 -6.07 -3.77
C ASP A 151 14.25 -7.57 -3.56
N SER A 152 13.60 -7.97 -2.46
CA SER A 152 13.23 -9.38 -2.24
C SER A 152 11.92 -9.79 -2.92
N ILE A 153 11.12 -8.84 -3.40
CA ILE A 153 9.84 -9.10 -4.08
C ILE A 153 10.08 -9.67 -5.48
N ASP A 154 9.38 -10.75 -5.82
CA ASP A 154 9.35 -11.33 -7.17
C ASP A 154 9.09 -10.26 -8.25
N PRO A 155 9.99 -10.09 -9.23
CA PRO A 155 9.83 -9.08 -10.30
C PRO A 155 8.54 -9.22 -11.11
N ALA A 156 7.92 -10.41 -11.16
CA ALA A 156 6.64 -10.61 -11.84
C ALA A 156 5.50 -9.80 -11.20
N LEU A 157 5.57 -9.53 -9.90
CA LEU A 157 4.57 -8.72 -9.20
C LEU A 157 4.63 -7.24 -9.59
N ARG A 158 5.75 -6.78 -10.12
CA ARG A 158 5.99 -5.37 -10.48
C ARG A 158 5.73 -5.06 -11.95
N ARG A 159 5.13 -6.00 -12.67
CA ARG A 159 4.79 -5.82 -14.10
C ARG A 159 3.53 -4.98 -14.23
N ALA A 160 3.36 -4.38 -15.40
CA ALA A 160 2.16 -3.62 -15.76
C ALA A 160 0.87 -4.42 -15.45
N GLY A 161 -0.13 -3.75 -14.86
CA GLY A 161 -1.39 -4.38 -14.44
C GLY A 161 -1.35 -5.06 -13.06
N ARG A 162 -0.25 -4.95 -12.31
CA ARG A 162 -0.09 -5.48 -10.95
C ARG A 162 0.35 -4.34 -10.01
N PHE A 163 1.55 -4.44 -9.42
CA PHE A 163 2.20 -3.33 -8.74
C PHE A 163 3.09 -2.56 -9.71
N ASP A 164 2.47 -1.86 -10.64
CA ASP A 164 3.17 -1.20 -11.75
C ASP A 164 3.87 0.11 -11.36
N ARG A 165 3.64 0.57 -10.13
CA ARG A 165 4.23 1.78 -9.54
C ARG A 165 4.78 1.49 -8.16
N GLU A 166 5.88 2.17 -7.84
CA GLU A 166 6.53 2.11 -6.53
C GLU A 166 6.63 3.52 -5.97
N ILE A 167 6.27 3.69 -4.70
CA ILE A 167 6.38 4.94 -3.97
C ILE A 167 7.31 4.72 -2.78
N SER A 168 8.38 5.51 -2.74
CA SER A 168 9.32 5.50 -1.64
C SER A 168 8.79 6.31 -0.46
N VAL A 169 8.73 5.68 0.70
CA VAL A 169 8.40 6.30 1.99
C VAL A 169 9.65 6.28 2.86
N GLY A 170 10.48 7.31 2.67
CA GLY A 170 11.82 7.41 3.25
C GLY A 170 11.87 7.94 4.69
N ILE A 171 13.09 8.07 5.20
CA ILE A 171 13.37 8.74 6.48
C ILE A 171 13.11 10.24 6.30
N PRO A 172 12.31 10.88 7.16
CA PRO A 172 12.00 12.30 7.04
C PRO A 172 13.25 13.18 7.26
N ASP A 173 13.41 14.22 6.45
CA ASP A 173 14.40 15.27 6.67
C ASP A 173 14.00 16.19 7.84
N THR A 174 14.86 17.13 8.23
CA THR A 174 14.62 18.03 9.37
C THR A 174 13.30 18.79 9.23
N GLN A 175 12.99 19.29 8.03
CA GLN A 175 11.74 20.00 7.76
C GLN A 175 10.52 19.09 7.96
N SER A 176 10.58 17.89 7.39
CA SER A 176 9.53 16.87 7.51
C SER A 176 9.34 16.43 8.96
N ARG A 177 10.43 16.26 9.72
CA ARG A 177 10.38 15.96 11.17
C ARG A 177 9.71 17.08 11.96
N ALA A 178 10.04 18.35 11.67
CA ALA A 178 9.39 19.49 12.32
C ALA A 178 7.87 19.52 12.03
N GLN A 179 7.46 19.25 10.80
CA GLN A 179 6.03 19.14 10.44
C GLN A 179 5.33 17.98 11.18
N ILE A 180 5.96 16.81 11.25
CA ILE A 180 5.44 15.65 11.99
C ILE A 180 5.28 15.99 13.48
N LEU A 181 6.30 16.57 14.11
CA LEU A 181 6.25 17.00 15.51
C LEU A 181 5.11 18.01 15.74
N LYS A 182 4.96 18.99 14.86
CA LYS A 182 3.89 19.98 14.94
C LYS A 182 2.50 19.35 14.85
N LEU A 183 2.31 18.37 13.95
CA LEU A 183 1.06 17.64 13.83
C LEU A 183 0.76 16.83 15.12
N LEU A 184 1.73 16.04 15.59
CA LEU A 184 1.58 15.18 16.77
C LEU A 184 1.33 15.96 18.07
N THR A 185 1.90 17.16 18.17
CA THR A 185 1.78 18.03 19.35
C THR A 185 0.66 19.06 19.24
N SER A 186 -0.12 19.07 18.16
CA SER A 186 -1.18 20.07 17.89
C SER A 186 -2.23 20.22 19.00
N LYS A 187 -2.40 19.21 19.85
CA LYS A 187 -3.33 19.21 21.00
C LYS A 187 -2.66 19.51 22.34
N LEU A 188 -1.34 19.66 22.37
CA LEU A 188 -0.57 19.94 23.58
C LEU A 188 -0.44 21.46 23.80
N LYS A 189 -0.34 21.87 25.06
CA LYS A 189 0.05 23.23 25.41
C LYS A 189 1.58 23.32 25.40
N LEU A 190 2.12 24.02 24.41
CA LEU A 190 3.55 24.31 24.30
C LEU A 190 3.81 25.77 24.65
N SER A 191 5.06 26.10 24.95
CA SER A 191 5.48 27.50 25.08
C SER A 191 5.31 28.22 23.73
N GLU A 192 5.01 29.53 23.76
CA GLU A 192 4.83 30.33 22.54
C GLU A 192 6.07 30.31 21.62
N ASN A 193 7.25 30.15 22.21
CA ASN A 193 8.54 30.10 21.52
C ASN A 193 9.08 28.67 21.38
N PHE A 194 8.20 27.66 21.32
CA PHE A 194 8.66 26.28 21.12
C PHE A 194 9.23 26.10 19.70
N ASP A 195 10.52 25.79 19.63
CA ASP A 195 11.23 25.63 18.37
C ASP A 195 11.23 24.16 17.91
N PHE A 196 10.37 23.88 16.93
CA PHE A 196 10.27 22.55 16.31
C PHE A 196 11.47 22.19 15.44
N GLU A 197 12.13 23.17 14.82
CA GLU A 197 13.30 22.94 13.96
C GLU A 197 14.51 22.55 14.81
N LEU A 198 14.67 23.20 15.97
CA LEU A 198 15.70 22.84 16.94
C LEU A 198 15.56 21.40 17.45
N LEU A 199 14.34 20.98 17.80
CA LEU A 199 14.09 19.60 18.25
C LEU A 199 14.22 18.59 17.09
N ALA A 200 13.92 19.02 15.86
CA ALA A 200 13.99 18.16 14.70
C ALA A 200 15.43 17.90 14.23
N ASN A 201 16.41 18.74 14.55
CA ASN A 201 17.82 18.54 14.15
C ASN A 201 18.47 17.31 14.79
#